data_AF-Q217Q8-F1
#
_entry.id   AF-Q217Q8-F1
#
_cell.length_a   1.000
_cell.length_b   1.000
_cell.length_c   1.000
_cell.angle_alpha   90.00
_cell.angle_beta   90.00
_cell.angle_gamma   90.00
#
_symmetry.space_group_name_H-M   'P 1'
#
loop_
_entity.id
_entity.type
_entity.pdbx_description
1 polymer ?
#
loop_
_entity_poly.entity_id
_entity_poly.type
_entity_poly.pdbx_seq_one_letter_code
_entity_poly.pdbx_strand_id
1 'polypeptide(L)' 'MTALPSKPFPWAEAMRFGFGVLHLAPRDFWAMTPRELAQAILAVRGVATAPLDRAGLDDLLRRYPDRADMPGATP' A
#
# COMPACT_ATOMS: atom_id res chain seq x y z
N MET A 1 -14.28 29.69 11.13
CA MET A 1 -13.17 28.79 10.76
C MET A 1 -13.09 27.67 11.79
N THR A 2 -13.77 26.56 11.54
CA THR A 2 -13.74 25.40 12.46
C THR A 2 -12.55 24.52 12.06
N ALA A 3 -11.58 24.33 12.96
CA ALA A 3 -10.42 23.47 12.70
C ALA A 3 -10.87 22.00 12.66
N LEU A 4 -10.45 21.26 11.62
CA LEU A 4 -10.67 19.82 11.57
C LEU A 4 -9.89 19.13 12.70
N PRO A 5 -10.45 18.11 13.36
CA PRO A 5 -9.75 17.41 14.44
C PRO A 5 -8.46 16.76 13.91
N SER A 6 -7.33 17.04 14.55
CA SER A 6 -6.06 16.39 14.19
C SER A 6 -6.07 14.95 14.70
N LYS A 7 -5.79 13.98 13.82
CA LYS A 7 -5.68 12.57 14.21
C LYS A 7 -4.34 12.34 14.95
N PRO A 8 -4.33 11.64 16.10
CA PRO A 8 -3.09 11.30 16.78
C PRO A 8 -2.20 10.39 15.92
N PHE A 9 -0.89 10.45 16.17
CA PHE A 9 0.07 9.61 15.45
C PHE A 9 -0.21 8.11 15.66
N PRO A 10 -0.17 7.30 14.59
CA PRO A 10 -0.51 5.87 14.62
C PRO A 10 0.63 5.00 15.21
N TRP A 11 0.85 5.08 16.53
CA TRP A 11 1.94 4.34 17.20
C TRP A 11 1.86 2.82 17.03
N ALA A 12 0.64 2.27 17.05
CA ALA A 12 0.45 0.83 16.94
C ALA A 12 0.85 0.31 15.54
N GLU A 13 0.49 1.01 14.46
CA GLU A 13 0.98 0.69 13.11
C GLU A 13 2.49 0.83 13.00
N ALA A 14 3.06 1.91 13.54
CA ALA A 14 4.49 2.18 13.46
C ALA A 14 5.32 1.07 14.13
N MET A 15 4.95 0.65 15.34
CA MET A 15 5.65 -0.43 16.05
C MET A 15 5.46 -1.80 15.38
N ARG A 16 4.26 -2.10 14.87
CA ARG A 16 4.03 -3.34 14.09
C ARG A 16 4.93 -3.39 12.86
N PHE A 17 5.10 -2.28 12.15
CA PHE A 17 5.99 -2.21 11.00
C PHE A 17 7.46 -2.31 11.41
N GLY A 18 7.89 -1.55 12.41
CA GLY A 18 9.27 -1.54 12.89
C GLY A 18 9.76 -2.90 13.40
N PHE A 19 8.97 -3.57 14.26
CA PHE A 19 9.36 -4.85 14.85
C PHE A 19 8.99 -6.06 13.97
N GLY A 20 7.87 -5.98 13.25
CA GLY A 20 7.35 -7.11 12.49
C GLY A 20 7.87 -7.21 11.06
N VAL A 21 8.08 -6.09 10.38
CA VAL A 21 8.48 -6.07 8.95
C VAL A 21 9.96 -5.73 8.82
N LEU A 22 10.42 -4.68 9.49
CA LEU A 22 11.83 -4.29 9.44
C LEU A 22 12.71 -5.10 10.40
N HIS A 23 12.11 -5.86 11.32
CA HIS A 23 12.80 -6.63 12.37
C HIS A 23 13.83 -5.82 13.17
N LEU A 24 13.54 -4.53 13.41
CA LEU A 24 14.43 -3.67 14.18
C LEU A 24 14.42 -4.06 15.65
N ALA A 25 15.58 -3.99 16.30
CA ALA A 25 15.63 -4.00 17.75
C ALA A 25 14.90 -2.75 18.30
N PRO A 26 14.28 -2.82 19.49
CA PRO A 26 13.58 -1.67 20.09
C PRO A 26 14.44 -0.40 20.16
N ARG A 27 15.72 -0.54 20.49
CA ARG A 27 16.66 0.59 20.55
C ARG A 27 16.78 1.31 19.21
N ASP A 28 16.90 0.57 18.11
CA ASP A 28 17.11 1.16 16.79
C ASP A 28 15.84 1.83 16.27
N PHE A 29 14.68 1.22 16.54
CA PHE A 29 13.38 1.83 16.25
C PHE A 29 13.17 3.16 16.99
N TRP A 30 13.54 3.23 18.28
CA TRP A 30 13.37 4.46 19.06
C TRP A 30 14.44 5.53 18.76
N ALA A 31 15.60 5.13 18.24
CA ALA A 31 16.64 6.06 17.79
C ALA A 31 16.35 6.66 16.40
N MET A 32 15.53 5.98 15.60
CA MET A 32 15.12 6.41 14.26
C MET A 32 14.26 7.69 14.29
N THR A 33 14.49 8.56 13.32
CA THR A 33 13.68 9.77 13.10
C THR A 33 12.37 9.44 12.36
N PRO A 34 11.31 10.25 12.52
CA PRO A 34 10.06 10.07 11.76
C PRO A 34 10.25 10.11 10.23
N ARG A 35 11.25 10.88 9.74
CA ARG A 35 11.58 10.96 8.31
C ARG A 35 12.17 9.65 7.80
N GLU A 36 13.07 9.03 8.57
CA GLU A 36 13.65 7.72 8.24
C GLU A 36 12.57 6.64 8.27
N LEU A 37 11.67 6.66 9.25
CA LEU A 37 10.52 5.75 9.30
C LEU A 37 9.66 5.88 8.04
N ALA A 38 9.34 7.11 7.62
CA ALA A 38 8.56 7.34 6.41
C ALA A 38 9.26 6.80 5.14
N GLN A 39 10.57 6.98 5.03
CA GLN A 39 11.35 6.42 3.91
C GLN A 39 11.41 4.90 3.94
N ALA A 40 11.58 4.29 5.12
CA ALA A 40 11.56 2.83 5.27
C ALA A 40 10.20 2.24 4.86
N ILE A 41 9.10 2.90 5.21
CA ILE A 41 7.75 2.51 4.78
C ILE A 41 7.64 2.55 3.24
N LEU A 42 8.09 3.64 2.61
CA LEU A 42 8.09 3.76 1.15
C LEU A 42 8.99 2.71 0.47
N ALA A 43 10.14 2.39 1.06
CA ALA A 43 11.05 1.39 0.51
C ALA A 43 10.43 -0.02 0.51
N VAL A 44 9.66 -0.38 1.56
CA VAL A 44 9.00 -1.69 1.64
C VAL A 44 7.70 -1.75 0.85
N ARG A 45 6.86 -0.72 0.94
CA ARG A 45 5.53 -0.72 0.32
C ARG A 45 5.51 -0.19 -1.11
N GLY A 46 6.63 0.38 -1.57
CA GLY A 46 6.68 1.20 -2.77
C GLY A 46 6.06 2.57 -2.55
N VAL A 47 6.24 3.46 -3.53
CA VAL A 47 5.40 4.65 -3.64
C VAL A 47 3.97 4.14 -3.84
N ALA A 48 3.01 4.67 -3.08
CA ALA A 48 1.61 4.41 -3.36
C ALA A 48 1.34 4.88 -4.80
N THR A 49 1.38 3.94 -5.75
CA THR A 49 0.85 4.16 -7.09
C THR A 49 -0.60 4.58 -6.88
N ALA A 50 -1.02 5.66 -7.54
CA ALA A 50 -2.39 6.13 -7.45
C ALA A 50 -3.35 4.92 -7.54
N PRO A 51 -4.46 4.93 -6.78
CA PRO A 51 -5.47 3.87 -6.91
C PRO A 51 -5.75 3.63 -8.39
N LEU A 52 -5.83 2.37 -8.81
CA LEU A 52 -6.10 2.02 -10.22
C LEU A 52 -7.28 2.87 -10.70
N ASP A 53 -7.02 3.73 -11.67
CA ASP A 53 -8.05 4.59 -12.22
C ASP A 53 -8.90 3.81 -13.22
N ARG A 54 -10.03 4.41 -13.62
CA ARG A 54 -10.93 3.75 -14.58
C ARG A 54 -10.23 3.46 -15.91
N ALA A 55 -9.35 4.37 -16.37
CA ALA A 55 -8.61 4.19 -17.60
C ALA A 55 -7.68 2.97 -17.55
N GLY A 56 -6.97 2.78 -16.43
CA GLY A 56 -6.11 1.62 -16.20
C GLY A 56 -6.90 0.32 -16.10
N LEU A 57 -8.08 0.34 -15.47
CA LEU A 57 -8.98 -0.81 -15.45
C LEU A 57 -9.48 -1.17 -16.87
N ASP A 58 -9.91 -0.18 -17.66
CA ASP A 58 -10.39 -0.37 -19.02
C ASP A 58 -9.30 -0.95 -19.94
N ASP A 59 -8.04 -0.54 -19.76
CA ASP A 59 -6.90 -1.11 -20.48
C ASP A 59 -6.66 -2.57 -20.13
N LEU A 60 -6.74 -2.93 -18.84
CA LEU A 60 -6.62 -4.31 -18.38
C LEU A 60 -7.72 -5.21 -18.95
N LEU A 61 -8.97 -4.74 -18.95
CA LEU A 61 -10.11 -5.48 -19.53
C LEU A 61 -9.93 -5.73 -21.03
N ARG A 62 -9.36 -4.77 -21.77
CA ARG A 62 -9.07 -4.93 -23.21
C ARG A 62 -7.91 -5.89 -23.45
N ARG A 63 -6.89 -5.87 -22.59
CA ARG A 63 -5.68 -6.68 -22.72
C ARG A 63 -5.89 -8.14 -22.32
N TYR A 64 -6.78 -8.38 -21.36
CA TYR A 64 -7.12 -9.71 -20.86
C TYR A 64 -8.64 -9.93 -20.95
N PRO A 65 -9.20 -10.03 -22.17
CA PRO A 65 -10.60 -10.38 -22.33
C PRO A 65 -10.82 -11.79 -21.79
N ASP A 66 -11.85 -11.98 -20.98
CA ASP A 66 -12.25 -13.31 -20.56
C ASP A 66 -12.56 -14.16 -21.80
N ARG A 67 -12.08 -15.41 -21.82
CA ARG A 67 -12.25 -16.31 -22.96
C ARG A 67 -13.73 -16.63 -23.18
N ALA A 68 -14.37 -15.91 -24.11
CA ALA A 68 -15.65 -16.30 -24.70
C ALA A 68 -15.51 -17.31 -25.85
N ASP A 69 -14.28 -17.56 -26.33
CA ASP A 69 -14.03 -18.49 -27.43
C ASP A 69 -13.42 -19.80 -26.93
N MET A 70 -14.23 -20.59 -26.23
CA MET A 70 -14.06 -22.04 -26.16
C MET A 70 -14.94 -22.67 -27.25
N PRO A 71 -14.39 -23.09 -28.40
CA PRO A 71 -15.15 -23.82 -29.40
C PRO A 71 -15.44 -25.23 -28.85
N GLY A 72 -16.61 -25.41 -28.20
CA GLY A 72 -17.00 -26.73 -27.70
C GLY A 72 -18.13 -26.81 -26.66
N ALA A 73 -18.60 -25.70 -26.07
CA ALA A 73 -19.79 -25.75 -25.21
C ALA A 73 -21.05 -25.84 -26.09
N THR A 74 -21.52 -27.07 -26.33
CA THR A 74 -22.75 -27.37 -27.07
C THR A 74 -24.00 -26.99 -26.24
N PRO A 75 -25.15 -26.70 -26.88
CA PRO A 75 -26.35 -26.19 -26.21
C PRO A 75 -27.03 -27.20 -25.26
#